data_AF-A0A0F9SVA6-F1
#
_entry.id   AF-A0A0F9SVA6-F1
#
_cell.length_a   1.000
_cell.length_b   1.000
_cell.length_c   1.000
_cell.angle_alpha   90.00
_cell.angle_beta   90.00
_cell.angle_gamma   90.00
#
_symmetry.space_group_name_H-M   'P 1'
#
loop_
_entity.id
_entity.type
_entity.pdbx_description
1 polymer ?
#
loop_
_entity_poly.entity_id
_entity_poly.type
_entity_poly.pdbx_seq_one_letter_code
_entity_poly.pdbx_strand_id
1 'polypeptide(L)' 'MQYDEVTIEVDMTNMSVREQYGDNAKINLIFTGYLNGDKIDEMRSVKMLRKKGKWYIDKIVADPYAR' A
#
# COMPACT_ATOMS: atom_id res chain seq x y z
N MET A 1 -12.54 1.89 2.72
CA MET A 1 -11.83 2.90 3.53
C MET A 1 -12.81 3.89 4.16
N GLN A 2 -13.43 3.47 5.26
CA GLN A 2 -14.11 4.33 6.23
C GLN A 2 -13.64 3.87 7.60
N TYR A 3 -13.15 4.79 8.41
CA TYR A 3 -12.57 4.52 9.73
C TYR A 3 -12.85 5.71 10.66
N ASP A 4 -13.06 5.42 11.94
CA ASP A 4 -13.07 6.42 13.00
C ASP A 4 -11.63 6.82 13.38
N GLU A 5 -10.74 5.82 13.45
CA GLU A 5 -9.30 5.96 13.65
C GLU A 5 -8.56 4.89 12.83
N VAL A 6 -7.42 5.23 12.23
CA VAL A 6 -6.63 4.32 11.39
C VAL A 6 -5.13 4.46 11.61
N THR A 7 -4.46 3.33 11.76
CA THR A 7 -3.00 3.20 11.68
C THR A 7 -2.61 2.66 10.32
N ILE A 8 -1.59 3.26 9.71
CA ILE A 8 -1.08 2.85 8.39
C ILE A 8 0.32 2.30 8.57
N GLU A 9 0.52 1.06 8.13
CA GLU A 9 1.81 0.37 8.18
C GLU A 9 2.29 0.02 6.78
N VAL A 10 3.60 0.06 6.57
CA VAL A 10 4.24 -0.36 5.33
C VAL A 10 4.67 -1.82 5.47
N ASP A 11 4.19 -2.68 4.58
CA ASP A 11 4.66 -4.06 4.52
C ASP A 11 5.98 -4.12 3.72
N MET A 12 7.06 -4.41 4.46
CA MET A 12 8.43 -4.52 3.95
C MET A 12 8.86 -5.98 3.70
N THR A 13 7.99 -6.95 3.98
CA THR A 13 8.37 -8.38 4.00
C THR A 13 8.59 -8.98 2.61
N ASN A 14 7.98 -8.39 1.57
CA ASN A 14 8.03 -8.86 0.18
C ASN A 14 8.87 -7.97 -0.75
N MET A 15 9.89 -7.27 -0.24
CA MET A 15 10.79 -6.49 -1.09
C MET A 15 11.75 -7.41 -1.85
N SER A 16 11.37 -7.83 -3.05
CA SER A 16 12.32 -8.44 -3.99
C SER A 16 13.40 -7.42 -4.35
N VAL A 17 14.66 -7.72 -4.03
CA VAL A 17 15.82 -6.88 -4.37
C VAL A 17 15.92 -6.64 -5.89
N ARG A 18 15.38 -7.55 -6.72
CA ARG A 18 15.35 -7.39 -8.19
C ARG A 18 14.35 -6.35 -8.68
N GLU A 19 13.24 -6.13 -7.96
CA GLU A 19 12.25 -5.11 -8.31
C GLU A 19 12.75 -3.68 -8.01
N GLN A 20 13.79 -3.53 -7.19
CA GLN A 20 14.35 -2.23 -6.80
C GLN A 20 15.17 -1.53 -7.90
N TYR A 21 15.54 -2.23 -8.98
CA TYR A 21 16.39 -1.70 -10.07
C TYR A 21 15.61 -1.13 -11.28
N GLY A 22 14.29 -0.99 -11.16
CA GLY A 22 13.45 -0.42 -12.22
C GLY A 22 13.01 1.02 -11.97
N ASP A 23 12.43 1.65 -12.99
CA ASP A 23 11.67 2.91 -12.85
C ASP A 23 10.28 2.68 -12.23
N ASN A 24 10.04 1.49 -11.67
CA ASN A 24 8.80 1.06 -11.06
C ASN A 24 9.07 0.55 -9.66
N ALA A 25 8.17 0.87 -8.73
CA ALA A 25 8.16 0.28 -7.39
C ALA A 25 6.73 -0.08 -7.00
N LYS A 26 6.58 -1.09 -6.16
CA LYS A 26 5.32 -1.47 -5.54
C LYS A 26 5.49 -1.44 -4.02
N ILE A 27 4.62 -0.73 -3.33
CA ILE A 27 4.57 -0.68 -1.87
C ILE A 27 3.22 -1.24 -1.44
N ASN A 28 3.21 -2.17 -0.49
CA ASN A 28 1.99 -2.61 0.15
C ASN A 28 1.81 -1.82 1.45
N LEU A 29 0.60 -1.30 1.64
CA LEU A 29 0.17 -0.56 2.80
C LEU A 29 -0.97 -1.32 3.47
N ILE A 30 -0.87 -1.47 4.78
CA ILE A 30 -1.91 -2.08 5.61
C ILE A 30 -2.56 -0.97 6.43
N PHE A 31 -3.88 -0.84 6.30
CA PHE A 31 -4.72 0.08 7.04
C PHE A 31 -5.45 -0.72 8.10
N THR A 32 -5.09 -0.50 9.36
CA THR A 32 -5.70 -1.15 10.52
C THR A 32 -6.44 -0.08 11.31
N GLY A 33 -7.75 -0.19 11.42
CA GLY A 33 -8.57 0.80 12.10
C GLY A 33 -9.82 0.21 12.73
N TYR A 34 -10.66 1.09 13.27
CA TYR A 34 -11.98 0.74 13.79
C TYR A 34 -13.06 1.51 13.04
N LEU A 35 -14.21 0.87 12.85
CA LEU A 35 -15.43 1.49 12.34
C LEU A 35 -16.60 0.99 13.17
N ASN A 36 -17.33 1.90 13.83
CA ASN A 36 -18.47 1.54 14.69
C ASN A 36 -18.10 0.52 15.80
N GLY A 37 -16.84 0.53 16.26
CA GLY A 37 -16.33 -0.40 17.26
C GLY A 37 -15.76 -1.71 16.71
N ASP A 38 -15.97 -2.01 15.42
CA ASP A 38 -15.42 -3.21 14.78
C ASP A 38 -14.04 -2.92 14.17
N LYS A 39 -13.08 -3.83 14.41
CA LYS A 39 -11.75 -3.74 13.80
C LYS A 39 -11.83 -4.08 12.31
N ILE A 40 -11.28 -3.21 11.47
CA ILE A 40 -11.21 -3.38 10.02
C ILE A 40 -9.75 -3.29 9.59
N ASP A 41 -9.28 -4.34 8.91
CA ASP A 41 -7.97 -4.38 8.26
C ASP A 41 -8.19 -4.33 6.74
N GLU A 42 -7.51 -3.42 6.05
CA GLU A 42 -7.61 -3.26 4.60
C GLU A 42 -6.20 -3.08 4.00
N MET A 43 -5.88 -3.81 2.93
CA MET A 43 -4.59 -3.66 2.23
C MET A 43 -4.75 -2.86 0.93
N ARG A 44 -3.79 -1.96 0.68
CA ARG A 44 -3.64 -1.25 -0.59
C ARG A 44 -2.24 -1.47 -1.17
N SER A 45 -2.15 -1.69 -2.47
CA SER A 45 -0.88 -1.64 -3.18
C SER A 45 -0.72 -0.33 -3.93
N VAL A 46 0.35 0.40 -3.66
CA VAL A 46 0.74 1.62 -4.36
C VAL A 46 1.79 1.27 -5.41
N LYS A 47 1.43 1.44 -6.68
CA LYS A 47 2.37 1.37 -7.81
C LYS A 47 2.96 2.76 -8.02
N MET A 48 4.28 2.82 -8.12
CA MET A 48 5.02 4.07 -8.29
C MET A 48 5.85 4.04 -9.56
N LEU A 49 6.08 5.22 -10.12
CA LEU A 49 6.93 5.47 -11.28
C LEU A 49 8.03 6.48 -10.92
N ARG A 50 9.26 6.20 -11.33
CA ARG A 50 10.39 7.13 -11.19
C ARG A 50 10.47 8.01 -12.44
N LYS A 51 10.38 9.32 -12.26
CA LYS A 51 10.57 10.31 -13.33
C LYS A 51 11.56 11.36 -12.89
N LYS A 52 12.67 11.52 -13.64
CA LYS A 52 13.74 12.48 -13.34
C LYS A 52 14.24 12.36 -11.88
N GLY A 53 14.43 11.14 -11.40
CA GLY A 53 14.93 10.86 -10.05
C GLY A 53 13.89 10.94 -8.92
N LYS A 54 12.66 11.39 -9.19
CA LYS A 54 11.58 11.48 -8.19
C LYS A 54 10.56 10.36 -8.37
N TRP A 55 10.03 9.85 -7.28
CA TRP A 55 8.97 8.85 -7.28
C TRP A 55 7.60 9.51 -7.27
N TYR A 56 6.71 9.01 -8.13
CA TYR A 56 5.34 9.46 -8.27
C TYR A 56 4.40 8.26 -8.10
N ILE A 57 3.24 8.48 -7.49
CA ILE A 57 2.18 7.48 -7.47
C ILE A 57 1.60 7.37 -8.88
N ASP A 58 1.62 6.16 -9.44
CA ASP A 58 0.97 5.83 -10.71
C ASP A 58 -0.46 5.33 -10.47
N LYS A 59 -0.62 4.38 -9.54
CA LYS A 59 -1.91 3.77 -9.25
C LYS A 59 -1.97 3.25 -7.82
N ILE A 60 -3.14 3.37 -7.19
CA ILE A 60 -3.47 2.69 -5.93
C ILE A 60 -4.45 1.56 -6.27
N VAL A 61 -4.12 0.35 -5.84
CA VAL A 61 -4.90 -0.87 -6.13
C VAL A 61 -5.43 -1.40 -4.80
N ALA A 62 -6.73 -1.69 -4.75
CA ALA A 62 -7.32 -2.46 -3.66
C ALA A 62 -6.70 -3.85 -3.61
N ASP A 63 -6.64 -4.48 -2.43
CA ASP A 63 -6.29 -5.90 -2.37
C ASP A 63 -7.25 -6.72 -3.26
N PRO A 64 -6.75 -7.41 -4.31
CA PRO A 64 -7.58 -8.21 -5.17
C PRO A 64 -8.14 -9.47 -4.48
N TYR A 65 -7.64 -9.80 -3.29
CA TYR A 65 -8.06 -10.97 -2.51
C TYR A 65 -8.90 -10.62 -1.28
N ALA A 66 -9.14 -9.33 -0.99
CA ALA A 66 -10.08 -8.93 0.05
C ALA A 66 -11.49 -9.43 -0.33
N ARG A 67 -12.03 -10.32 0.49
CA ARG A 67 -13.32 -10.99 0.30
C ARG A 67 -14.29 -10.62 1.41
#